data_AF-A0A9E1B7C1-F1
#
_entry.id   AF-A0A9E1B7C1-F1
#
_cell.length_a   1.000
_cell.length_b   1.000
_cell.length_c   1.000
_cell.angle_alpha   90.00
_cell.angle_beta   90.00
_cell.angle_gamma   90.00
#
_symmetry.space_group_name_H-M   'P 1'
#
loop_
_entity.id
_entity.type
_entity.pdbx_description
1 polymer ?
#
loop_
_entity_poly.entity_id
_entity_poly.type
_entity_poly.pdbx_seq_one_letter_code
_entity_poly.pdbx_strand_id
1 'polypeptide(L)'
;MQKVILVGKPNVGKSSLFNRLARRRIAITSDVSGTTRDTNKAKIEVEGKECILIDSGGLDDSSELFKNVKAKTLAEAKNSDVILYMVDGKMMPDDEDRAIFYELSKLNLPIALVINKIDSKKDEQREWEFVNFGSKNSFGISVSHNTGVDELSIWLAKHLEEKVQIKADTSDDFDDFLENYNDEGELSDEIDYESKNIRVGIIGRVNVGKSSLLNALVKESRAVVSDVAGTTIDPVNEIYEHDGRVFEFVDTAGIRKRGKIEGIERYALNRTEKILEETDVALLVLDSSEPLTELDERIAGIASKFELGVIIVLNKWDKSSEEFDELCKEIKDRFKFLSYAPIISVSALGGKRVHKIYPLIVEIYKNYTQKIQTSKLNEVIGEATKAHPLPRDKGRVVKIYYAVQFKTAPIMIALIMNRPKCLHFSYKRYLTNKLRESFSLAGVPIVLIPKKRGESDEDKEQ
;
A
#
# COMPACT_ATOMS: atom_id res chain seq x y z
N MET A 1 6.78 3.62 -3.05
CA MET A 1 7.00 4.85 -2.28
C MET A 1 7.46 5.89 -3.28
N GLN A 2 6.73 6.99 -3.40
CA GLN A 2 6.94 7.95 -4.47
C GLN A 2 8.33 8.59 -4.39
N LYS A 3 8.89 8.91 -5.54
CA LYS A 3 10.23 9.44 -5.72
C LYS A 3 10.16 10.87 -6.22
N VAL A 4 10.84 11.74 -5.50
CA VAL A 4 11.04 13.13 -5.85
C VAL A 4 12.49 13.28 -6.28
N ILE A 5 12.73 13.77 -7.49
CA ILE A 5 14.10 14.00 -7.99
C ILE A 5 14.41 15.50 -8.01
N LEU A 6 15.55 15.86 -7.42
CA LEU A 6 16.16 17.19 -7.56
C LEU A 6 17.07 17.16 -8.79
N VAL A 7 16.75 18.00 -9.76
CA VAL A 7 17.52 18.16 -11.01
C VAL A 7 17.97 19.61 -11.16
N GLY A 8 19.10 19.86 -11.80
CA GLY A 8 19.59 21.21 -12.08
C GLY A 8 21.10 21.21 -12.31
N LYS A 9 21.69 22.34 -12.70
CA LYS A 9 23.14 22.45 -12.88
C LYS A 9 23.92 22.22 -11.57
N PRO A 10 25.24 21.96 -11.65
CA PRO A 10 26.11 21.97 -10.46
C PRO A 10 26.01 23.31 -9.71
N ASN A 11 26.20 23.29 -8.38
CA ASN A 11 26.27 24.48 -7.51
C ASN A 11 25.00 25.36 -7.38
N VAL A 12 23.86 24.94 -7.94
CA VAL A 12 22.55 25.62 -7.72
C VAL A 12 21.98 25.40 -6.31
N GLY A 13 22.54 24.45 -5.55
CA GLY A 13 22.15 24.17 -4.16
C GLY A 13 21.28 22.92 -3.96
N LYS A 14 21.29 21.97 -4.91
CA LYS A 14 20.57 20.68 -4.83
C LYS A 14 20.83 19.93 -3.53
N SER A 15 22.09 19.68 -3.22
CA SER A 15 22.48 18.95 -2.00
C SER A 15 22.14 19.70 -0.71
N SER A 16 22.09 21.04 -0.75
CA SER A 16 21.65 21.85 0.39
C SER A 16 20.16 21.65 0.65
N LEU A 17 19.32 21.71 -0.39
CA LEU A 17 17.88 21.44 -0.27
C LEU A 17 17.61 19.99 0.13
N PHE A 18 18.35 19.04 -0.46
CA PHE A 18 18.30 17.61 -0.10
C PHE A 18 18.52 17.39 1.40
N ASN A 19 19.62 17.92 1.93
CA ASN A 19 19.95 17.78 3.35
C ASN A 19 18.94 18.49 4.25
N ARG A 20 18.37 19.62 3.79
CA ARG A 20 17.35 20.35 4.55
C ARG A 20 16.07 19.53 4.69
N LEU A 21 15.54 19.01 3.59
CA LEU A 21 14.33 18.20 3.58
C LEU A 21 14.52 16.87 4.32
N ALA A 22 15.70 16.24 4.18
CA ALA A 22 16.02 15.00 4.88
C ALA A 22 16.13 15.14 6.41
N ARG A 23 16.43 16.34 6.92
CA ARG A 23 16.60 16.59 8.37
C ARG A 23 15.32 16.95 9.11
N ARG A 24 14.18 17.21 8.44
CA ARG A 24 12.95 17.71 9.10
C ARG A 24 12.23 16.68 9.99
N ARG A 25 12.35 15.36 9.76
CA ARG A 25 11.97 14.29 10.71
C ARG A 25 12.69 12.98 10.39
N ILE A 26 13.73 12.63 11.17
CA ILE A 26 14.34 11.29 11.11
C ILE A 26 13.46 10.38 11.97
N ALA A 27 12.53 9.66 11.34
CA ALA A 27 12.03 8.41 11.91
C ALA A 27 13.21 7.42 11.88
N ILE A 28 13.66 7.03 13.06
CA ILE A 28 14.78 6.11 13.32
C ILE A 28 14.83 5.00 12.26
N THR A 29 15.88 4.94 11.44
CA THR A 29 16.58 3.72 11.02
C THR A 29 17.86 4.04 10.25
N SER A 30 18.91 3.32 10.64
CA SER A 30 20.16 2.96 9.94
C SER A 30 20.81 3.97 8.99
N ASP A 31 22.00 4.40 9.39
CA ASP A 31 23.05 4.89 8.50
C ASP A 31 23.19 3.95 7.28
N VAL A 32 22.87 4.47 6.10
CA VAL A 32 23.54 4.03 4.87
C VAL A 32 24.58 5.10 4.57
N SER A 33 25.58 5.21 5.45
CA SER A 33 26.87 5.77 5.08
C SER A 33 27.63 4.67 4.33
N GLY A 34 27.39 4.58 3.02
CA GLY A 34 28.15 3.76 2.09
C GLY A 34 28.80 4.68 1.07
N THR A 35 30.09 4.93 1.25
CA THR A 35 30.95 5.66 0.33
C THR A 35 31.02 4.97 -1.04
N THR A 36 30.35 5.52 -2.06
CA THR A 36 30.74 5.49 -3.49
C THR A 36 29.90 6.50 -4.28
N ARG A 37 30.39 6.89 -5.47
CA ARG A 37 29.93 7.97 -6.36
C ARG A 37 28.54 7.73 -6.99
N ASP A 38 27.53 7.48 -6.16
CA ASP A 38 26.17 7.16 -6.58
C ASP A 38 25.16 8.21 -6.09
N THR A 39 24.06 8.35 -6.83
CA THR A 39 22.96 9.29 -6.58
C THR A 39 22.47 9.23 -5.13
N ASN A 40 22.58 10.32 -4.37
CA ASN A 40 22.15 10.35 -2.96
C ASN A 40 20.63 10.17 -2.88
N LYS A 41 20.18 9.25 -2.02
CA LYS A 41 18.75 8.96 -1.79
C LYS A 41 18.45 9.02 -0.30
N ALA A 42 17.39 9.72 0.08
CA ALA A 42 16.94 9.81 1.47
C ALA A 42 15.43 9.56 1.56
N LYS A 43 15.02 8.85 2.61
CA LYS A 43 13.60 8.72 2.97
C LYS A 43 13.22 9.97 3.75
N ILE A 44 12.22 10.72 3.28
CA ILE A 44 11.78 11.97 3.90
C ILE A 44 10.27 11.98 4.13
N GLU A 45 9.81 12.83 5.04
CA GLU A 45 8.39 13.13 5.30
C GLU A 45 8.15 14.61 4.95
N VAL A 46 7.20 14.86 4.04
CA VAL A 46 6.80 16.20 3.59
C VAL A 46 5.32 16.37 3.89
N GLU A 47 4.97 17.29 4.79
CA GLU A 47 3.58 17.51 5.25
C GLU A 47 2.84 16.19 5.61
N GLY A 48 3.52 15.28 6.33
CA GLY A 48 2.97 13.98 6.73
C GLY A 48 3.04 12.87 5.66
N LYS A 49 3.44 13.18 4.42
CA LYS A 49 3.58 12.21 3.32
C LYS A 49 5.01 11.70 3.20
N GLU A 50 5.20 10.38 3.20
CA GLU A 50 6.51 9.77 3.03
C GLU A 50 6.91 9.66 1.55
N CYS A 51 8.05 10.25 1.16
CA CYS A 51 8.63 10.06 -0.18
C CYS A 51 10.15 9.78 -0.13
N ILE A 52 10.69 9.29 -1.24
CA ILE A 52 12.14 9.11 -1.44
C ILE A 52 12.63 10.35 -2.20
N LEU A 53 13.46 11.16 -1.56
CA LEU A 53 14.14 12.27 -2.21
C LEU A 53 15.44 11.76 -2.85
N ILE A 54 15.68 12.15 -4.10
CA ILE A 54 16.85 11.76 -4.91
C ILE A 54 17.59 13.03 -5.34
N ASP A 55 18.88 13.15 -5.03
CA ASP A 55 19.72 14.25 -5.52
C ASP A 55 20.47 13.81 -6.78
N SER A 56 20.12 14.40 -7.94
CA SER A 56 20.83 14.12 -9.20
C SER A 56 22.27 14.63 -9.20
N GLY A 57 22.68 15.45 -8.23
CA GLY A 57 24.03 16.00 -8.13
C GLY A 57 25.14 14.94 -8.02
N GLY A 58 24.83 13.75 -7.49
CA GLY A 58 25.76 12.62 -7.48
C GLY A 58 26.06 12.02 -8.87
N LEU A 59 25.29 12.39 -9.91
CA LEU A 59 25.48 11.96 -11.29
C LEU A 59 26.34 12.93 -12.11
N ASP A 60 26.66 14.11 -11.56
CA ASP A 60 27.29 15.24 -12.25
C ASP A 60 28.84 15.23 -12.17
N ASP A 61 29.44 14.38 -11.32
CA ASP A 61 30.88 14.44 -10.99
C ASP A 61 31.81 13.74 -12.01
N SER A 62 31.31 13.23 -13.13
CA SER A 62 32.17 12.76 -14.22
C SER A 62 32.40 13.87 -15.23
N SER A 63 33.61 14.39 -15.27
CA SER A 63 34.16 15.37 -16.21
C SER A 63 34.22 14.90 -17.68
N GLU A 64 33.27 14.08 -18.14
CA GLU A 64 33.17 13.61 -19.51
C GLU A 64 31.74 13.79 -20.05
N LEU A 65 31.61 14.75 -20.97
CA LEU A 65 30.49 14.96 -21.88
C LEU A 65 29.11 15.14 -21.20
N PHE A 66 28.67 16.40 -21.11
CA PHE A 66 27.32 16.84 -20.72
C PHE A 66 26.17 16.05 -21.38
N LYS A 67 26.38 15.42 -22.55
CA LYS A 67 25.39 14.54 -23.19
C LYS A 67 25.08 13.28 -22.38
N ASN A 68 26.08 12.70 -21.70
CA ASN A 68 25.90 11.49 -20.89
C ASN A 68 25.19 11.80 -19.56
N VAL A 69 25.45 13.00 -18.99
CA VAL A 69 24.77 13.51 -17.79
C VAL A 69 23.29 13.77 -18.06
N LYS A 70 22.98 14.35 -19.23
CA LYS A 70 21.60 14.59 -19.68
C LYS A 70 20.81 13.28 -19.84
N ALA A 71 21.39 12.25 -20.47
CA ALA A 71 20.74 10.95 -20.65
C ALA A 71 20.47 10.23 -19.32
N LYS A 72 21.42 10.26 -18.38
CA LYS A 72 21.25 9.67 -17.03
C LYS A 72 20.19 10.41 -16.21
N THR A 73 20.22 11.74 -16.23
CA THR A 73 19.24 12.59 -15.54
C THR A 73 17.84 12.36 -16.08
N LEU A 74 17.69 12.30 -17.41
CA LEU A 74 16.41 12.01 -18.06
C LEU A 74 15.91 10.59 -17.72
N ALA A 75 16.80 9.61 -17.64
CA ALA A 75 16.46 8.23 -17.27
C ALA A 75 15.99 8.13 -15.80
N GLU A 76 16.66 8.82 -14.86
CA GLU A 76 16.24 8.83 -13.45
C GLU A 76 14.96 9.66 -13.27
N ALA A 77 14.79 10.76 -14.01
CA ALA A 77 13.55 11.55 -14.02
C ALA A 77 12.35 10.74 -14.53
N LYS A 78 12.52 9.93 -15.59
CA LYS A 78 11.48 8.99 -16.07
C LYS A 78 11.08 7.93 -15.03
N ASN A 79 11.97 7.63 -14.09
CA ASN A 79 11.75 6.68 -13.02
C ASN A 79 11.31 7.35 -11.70
N SER A 80 10.97 8.64 -11.75
CA SER A 80 10.53 9.46 -10.63
C SER A 80 9.08 9.91 -10.83
N ASP A 81 8.42 10.30 -9.74
CA ASP A 81 7.01 10.68 -9.73
C ASP A 81 6.82 12.20 -9.72
N VAL A 82 7.76 12.95 -9.12
CA VAL A 82 7.79 14.42 -9.12
C VAL A 82 9.19 14.94 -9.44
N ILE A 83 9.27 15.98 -10.26
CA ILE A 83 10.52 16.64 -10.66
C ILE A 83 10.61 18.03 -10.03
N LEU A 84 11.70 18.29 -9.30
CA LEU A 84 12.06 19.63 -8.84
C LEU A 84 13.28 20.10 -9.62
N TYR A 85 13.08 21.04 -10.54
CA TYR A 85 14.15 21.62 -11.33
C TYR A 85 14.70 22.87 -10.65
N MET A 86 15.93 22.81 -10.18
CA MET A 86 16.57 23.87 -9.40
C MET A 86 17.49 24.74 -10.27
N VAL A 87 17.34 26.05 -10.12
CA VAL A 87 18.21 27.07 -10.73
C VAL A 87 18.74 28.03 -9.65
N ASP A 88 19.81 28.75 -9.98
CA ASP A 88 20.38 29.78 -9.11
C ASP A 88 19.79 31.16 -9.44
N GLY A 89 18.99 31.72 -8.53
CA GLY A 89 18.34 33.02 -8.67
C GLY A 89 19.29 34.22 -8.61
N LYS A 90 20.58 34.02 -8.29
CA LYS A 90 21.61 35.07 -8.42
C LYS A 90 22.15 35.19 -9.84
N MET A 91 21.92 34.18 -10.68
CA MET A 91 22.32 34.15 -12.09
C MET A 91 21.15 34.50 -13.00
N MET A 92 21.43 34.91 -14.23
CA MET A 92 20.39 35.09 -15.26
C MET A 92 19.87 33.72 -15.74
N PRO A 93 18.59 33.64 -16.18
CA PRO A 93 18.04 32.46 -16.85
C PRO A 93 18.92 31.98 -18.00
N ASP A 94 19.35 30.72 -17.94
CA ASP A 94 20.20 30.12 -18.95
C ASP A 94 19.41 29.31 -19.99
N ASP A 95 19.79 29.42 -21.27
CA ASP A 95 19.10 28.77 -22.39
C ASP A 95 19.15 27.24 -22.32
N GLU A 96 20.25 26.67 -21.81
CA GLU A 96 20.38 25.23 -21.65
C GLU A 96 19.49 24.71 -20.53
N ASP A 97 19.43 25.43 -19.40
CA ASP A 97 18.51 25.10 -18.30
C ASP A 97 17.05 25.13 -18.77
N ARG A 98 16.68 26.13 -19.57
CA ARG A 98 15.34 26.22 -20.18
C ARG A 98 15.06 25.04 -21.11
N ALA A 99 16.02 24.66 -21.94
CA ALA A 99 15.87 23.52 -22.84
C ALA A 99 15.69 22.20 -22.08
N ILE A 100 16.46 21.97 -21.00
CA ILE A 100 16.33 20.77 -20.16
C ILE A 100 15.00 20.77 -19.41
N PHE A 101 14.60 21.90 -18.83
CA PHE A 101 13.31 22.04 -18.16
C PHE A 101 12.15 21.72 -19.11
N TYR A 102 12.20 22.24 -20.34
CA TYR A 102 11.18 21.98 -21.36
C TYR A 102 11.18 20.52 -21.86
N GLU A 103 12.32 19.85 -21.89
CA GLU A 103 12.37 18.42 -22.20
C GLU A 103 11.78 17.56 -21.07
N LEU A 104 12.05 17.91 -19.81
CA LEU A 104 11.50 17.23 -18.65
C LEU A 104 9.99 17.45 -18.51
N SER A 105 9.49 18.65 -18.84
CA SER A 105 8.05 18.94 -18.78
C SER A 105 7.22 18.14 -19.78
N LYS A 106 7.83 17.61 -20.86
CA LYS A 106 7.18 16.69 -21.82
C LYS A 106 6.97 15.28 -21.27
N LEU A 107 7.53 14.94 -20.11
CA LEU A 107 7.36 13.62 -19.50
C LEU A 107 5.97 13.42 -18.87
N ASN A 108 5.10 14.44 -18.90
CA ASN A 108 3.77 14.44 -18.26
C ASN A 108 3.82 14.13 -16.75
N LEU A 109 4.94 14.45 -16.09
CA LEU A 109 5.11 14.36 -14.65
C LEU A 109 4.92 15.75 -14.01
N PRO A 110 4.41 15.82 -12.76
CA PRO A 110 4.45 17.04 -11.96
C PRO A 110 5.87 17.61 -11.90
N ILE A 111 6.02 18.86 -12.36
CA ILE A 111 7.30 19.56 -12.38
C ILE A 111 7.15 20.97 -11.79
N ALA A 112 8.12 21.34 -10.95
CA ALA A 112 8.25 22.69 -10.40
C ALA A 112 9.63 23.27 -10.69
N LEU A 113 9.67 24.56 -10.99
CA LEU A 113 10.89 25.35 -11.06
C LEU A 113 11.19 25.91 -9.67
N VAL A 114 12.36 25.60 -9.12
CA VAL A 114 12.80 26.04 -7.80
C VAL A 114 13.96 27.00 -7.98
N ILE A 115 13.73 28.28 -7.68
CA ILE A 115 14.70 29.36 -7.87
C ILE A 115 15.37 29.59 -6.52
N ASN A 116 16.57 29.05 -6.34
CA ASN A 116 17.26 29.06 -5.05
C ASN A 116 18.15 30.32 -4.89
N LYS A 117 18.55 30.64 -3.66
CA LYS A 117 19.40 31.80 -3.28
C LYS A 117 18.70 33.16 -3.40
N ILE A 118 17.38 33.21 -3.27
CA ILE A 118 16.60 34.45 -3.11
C ILE A 118 16.76 34.95 -1.67
N ASP A 119 17.88 35.62 -1.40
CA ASP A 119 18.28 36.02 -0.03
C ASP A 119 17.86 37.46 0.32
N SER A 120 17.47 38.27 -0.68
CA SER A 120 17.13 39.68 -0.50
C SER A 120 15.95 40.13 -1.37
N LYS A 121 15.32 41.25 -1.01
CA LYS A 121 14.24 41.89 -1.81
C LYS A 121 14.66 42.22 -3.25
N LYS A 122 15.97 42.44 -3.48
CA LYS A 122 16.51 42.67 -4.83
C LYS A 122 16.52 41.38 -5.65
N ASP A 123 16.69 40.23 -5.01
CA ASP A 123 16.68 38.92 -5.66
C ASP A 123 15.23 38.47 -5.96
N GLU A 124 14.26 38.80 -5.10
CA GLU A 124 12.82 38.62 -5.38
C GLU A 124 12.40 39.35 -6.67
N GLN A 125 12.93 40.55 -6.92
CA GLN A 125 12.66 41.27 -8.17
C GLN A 125 13.23 40.56 -9.41
N ARG A 126 14.32 39.80 -9.26
CA ARG A 126 14.90 39.00 -10.36
C ARG A 126 14.15 37.70 -10.59
N GLU A 127 13.35 37.22 -9.65
CA GLU A 127 12.50 36.04 -9.85
C GLU A 127 11.60 36.19 -11.08
N TRP A 128 11.16 37.42 -11.38
CA TRP A 128 10.39 37.76 -12.59
C TRP A 128 11.12 37.43 -13.90
N GLU A 129 12.46 37.41 -13.92
CA GLU A 129 13.23 37.05 -15.12
C GLU A 129 13.05 35.56 -15.49
N PHE A 130 12.74 34.71 -14.50
CA PHE A 130 12.55 33.26 -14.68
C PHE A 130 11.16 32.88 -15.19
N VAL A 131 10.22 33.84 -15.34
CA VAL A 131 8.94 33.63 -16.04
C VAL A 131 9.15 33.07 -17.45
N ASN A 132 10.29 33.40 -18.07
CA ASN A 132 10.70 32.91 -19.39
C ASN A 132 10.93 31.39 -19.46
N PHE A 133 10.95 30.65 -18.35
CA PHE A 133 10.92 29.18 -18.34
C PHE A 133 9.54 28.62 -18.72
N GLY A 134 8.48 29.44 -18.68
CA GLY A 134 7.12 29.01 -18.97
C GLY A 134 6.57 28.01 -17.95
N SER A 135 7.16 27.97 -16.75
CA SER A 135 6.69 27.08 -15.68
C SER A 135 5.35 27.56 -15.15
N LYS A 136 4.41 26.63 -14.96
CA LYS A 136 3.15 26.89 -14.25
C LYS A 136 3.34 26.93 -12.72
N ASN A 137 4.40 26.30 -12.23
CA ASN A 137 4.72 26.21 -10.81
C ASN A 137 6.17 26.66 -10.59
N SER A 138 6.36 27.83 -10.00
CA SER A 138 7.68 28.39 -9.68
C SER A 138 7.73 28.81 -8.21
N PHE A 139 8.85 28.52 -7.55
CA PHE A 139 9.05 28.82 -6.14
C PHE A 139 10.41 29.47 -5.92
N GLY A 140 10.43 30.74 -5.53
CA GLY A 140 11.59 31.42 -4.98
C GLY A 140 11.90 30.93 -3.57
N ILE A 141 13.10 30.38 -3.35
CA ILE A 141 13.52 29.88 -2.05
C ILE A 141 14.90 30.40 -1.65
N SER A 142 15.15 30.45 -0.34
CA SER A 142 16.49 30.52 0.23
C SER A 142 16.67 29.37 1.19
N VAL A 143 17.45 28.36 0.78
CA VAL A 143 17.80 27.23 1.66
C VAL A 143 18.64 27.70 2.84
N SER A 144 19.51 28.71 2.65
CA SER A 144 20.37 29.28 3.69
C SER A 144 19.59 30.05 4.76
N HIS A 145 18.57 30.81 4.37
CA HIS A 145 17.73 31.59 5.30
C HIS A 145 16.44 30.86 5.71
N ASN A 146 16.19 29.67 5.14
CA ASN A 146 14.98 28.88 5.35
C ASN A 146 13.69 29.64 5.01
N THR A 147 13.69 30.30 3.86
CA THR A 147 12.54 31.06 3.36
C THR A 147 12.00 30.40 2.09
N GLY A 148 10.67 30.37 1.90
CA GLY A 148 10.00 29.82 0.71
C GLY A 148 9.97 28.28 0.61
N VAL A 149 10.73 27.57 1.45
CA VAL A 149 10.78 26.09 1.45
C VAL A 149 9.44 25.47 1.85
N ASP A 150 8.63 26.16 2.65
CA ASP A 150 7.33 25.65 3.13
C ASP A 150 6.30 25.63 2.00
N GLU A 151 6.23 26.66 1.17
CA GLU A 151 5.35 26.69 -0.01
C GLU A 151 5.71 25.59 -1.01
N LEU A 152 7.02 25.38 -1.25
CA LEU A 152 7.51 24.26 -2.04
C LEU A 152 7.11 22.91 -1.43
N SER A 153 7.16 22.77 -0.10
CA SER A 153 6.78 21.55 0.61
C SER A 153 5.29 21.27 0.49
N ILE A 154 4.43 22.30 0.60
CA ILE A 154 2.99 22.20 0.40
C ILE A 154 2.67 21.79 -1.04
N TRP A 155 3.30 22.42 -2.04
CA TRP A 155 3.09 22.05 -3.44
C TRP A 155 3.55 20.61 -3.71
N LEU A 156 4.70 20.22 -3.15
CA LEU A 156 5.22 18.87 -3.27
C LEU A 156 4.24 17.86 -2.66
N ALA A 157 3.70 18.15 -1.48
CA ALA A 157 2.71 17.30 -0.82
C ALA A 157 1.42 17.12 -1.63
N LYS A 158 0.99 18.11 -2.43
CA LYS A 158 -0.18 17.98 -3.33
C LYS A 158 0.05 17.01 -4.49
N HIS A 159 1.30 16.85 -4.93
CA HIS A 159 1.68 15.99 -6.06
C HIS A 159 2.29 14.67 -5.63
N LEU A 160 2.60 14.54 -4.34
CA LEU A 160 2.70 13.24 -3.70
C LEU A 160 1.27 12.73 -3.54
N GLU A 161 1.01 11.58 -4.16
CA GLU A 161 -0.15 10.79 -3.82
C GLU A 161 -0.09 10.65 -2.30
N GLU A 162 -1.24 10.82 -1.64
CA GLU A 162 -1.35 10.11 -0.39
C GLU A 162 -0.88 8.71 -0.69
N LYS A 163 0.04 8.20 0.14
CA LYS A 163 -0.05 6.78 0.32
C LYS A 163 -1.53 6.59 0.67
N VAL A 164 -2.26 5.95 -0.23
CA VAL A 164 -3.06 4.81 0.17
C VAL A 164 -2.05 3.89 0.87
N GLN A 165 -1.65 4.29 2.08
CA GLN A 165 -1.63 3.35 3.15
C GLN A 165 -3.05 2.84 3.02
N ILE A 166 -3.20 1.58 2.73
CA ILE A 166 -4.32 0.86 3.30
C ILE A 166 -4.03 0.86 4.82
N LYS A 167 -3.97 2.04 5.44
CA LYS A 167 -4.81 2.41 6.54
C LYS A 167 -5.95 3.05 5.80
N ALA A 168 -7.04 2.31 5.64
CA ALA A 168 -8.30 2.89 5.25
C ALA A 168 -8.38 4.32 5.84
N ASP A 169 -8.34 5.35 4.97
CA ASP A 169 -8.56 6.71 5.43
C ASP A 169 -10.04 6.76 5.77
N THR A 170 -10.26 6.35 7.02
CA THR A 170 -11.54 6.06 7.63
C THR A 170 -12.08 7.31 8.26
N SER A 171 -11.57 8.48 7.87
CA SER A 171 -12.21 9.77 8.07
C SER A 171 -13.14 10.04 6.91
N ASP A 172 -12.65 10.12 5.67
CA ASP A 172 -13.49 10.49 4.53
C ASP A 172 -14.56 9.42 4.24
N ASP A 173 -14.18 8.13 4.18
CA ASP A 173 -15.12 7.01 4.05
C ASP A 173 -16.11 6.91 5.23
N PHE A 174 -15.79 7.48 6.40
CA PHE A 174 -16.60 7.37 7.62
C PHE A 174 -17.50 8.58 7.85
N ASP A 175 -17.03 9.78 7.53
CA ASP A 175 -17.79 11.02 7.65
C ASP A 175 -18.87 11.03 6.55
N ASP A 176 -18.53 10.64 5.31
CA ASP A 176 -19.50 10.42 4.23
C ASP A 176 -20.48 9.27 4.56
N PHE A 177 -20.03 8.25 5.29
CA PHE A 177 -20.89 7.19 5.82
C PHE A 177 -21.83 7.67 6.94
N LEU A 178 -21.36 8.53 7.85
CA LEU A 178 -22.15 9.09 8.94
C LEU A 178 -23.22 10.05 8.40
N GLU A 179 -22.93 10.78 7.33
CA GLU A 179 -23.89 11.65 6.64
C GLU A 179 -25.00 10.86 5.93
N ASN A 180 -24.70 9.64 5.47
CA ASN A 180 -25.64 8.74 4.80
C ASN A 180 -26.31 7.70 5.73
N TYR A 181 -26.14 7.85 7.05
CA TYR A 181 -26.70 6.94 8.05
C TYR A 181 -28.13 7.38 8.41
N ASN A 182 -29.13 6.56 8.12
CA ASN A 182 -30.49 6.77 8.61
C ASN A 182 -30.63 6.37 10.10
N ASP A 183 -31.64 6.90 10.81
CA ASP A 183 -31.87 6.66 12.25
C ASP A 183 -32.03 5.17 12.64
N GLU A 184 -32.18 4.27 11.66
CA GLU A 184 -32.32 2.82 11.83
C GLU A 184 -31.01 2.04 11.59
N GLY A 185 -29.97 2.69 11.08
CA GLY A 185 -28.61 2.16 10.97
C GLY A 185 -28.36 1.19 9.81
N GLU A 186 -28.93 1.47 8.65
CA GLU A 186 -28.76 0.69 7.43
C GLU A 186 -28.09 1.50 6.31
N LEU A 187 -27.00 0.95 5.74
CA LEU A 187 -26.36 1.43 4.51
C LEU A 187 -27.32 1.37 3.31
N SER A 188 -27.35 2.43 2.51
CA SER A 188 -28.25 2.62 1.36
C SER A 188 -27.88 1.85 0.09
N ASP A 189 -26.65 1.35 -0.04
CA ASP A 189 -26.21 0.59 -1.22
C ASP A 189 -25.95 -0.88 -0.87
N GLU A 190 -26.94 -1.75 -1.10
CA GLU A 190 -26.73 -3.20 -1.08
C GLU A 190 -25.93 -3.62 -2.32
N ILE A 191 -24.61 -3.70 -2.18
CA ILE A 191 -23.78 -4.40 -3.15
C ILE A 191 -24.18 -5.88 -3.09
N ASP A 192 -24.75 -6.39 -4.19
CA ASP A 192 -25.01 -7.82 -4.34
C ASP A 192 -23.69 -8.58 -4.55
N TYR A 193 -23.06 -8.96 -3.45
CA TYR A 193 -21.85 -9.77 -3.46
C TYR A 193 -22.12 -11.21 -3.91
N GLU A 194 -23.36 -11.66 -4.00
CA GLU A 194 -23.65 -13.01 -4.49
C GLU A 194 -23.55 -13.10 -6.02
N SER A 195 -23.85 -12.04 -6.76
CA SER A 195 -23.71 -12.03 -8.22
C SER A 195 -22.32 -11.64 -8.72
N LYS A 196 -21.43 -11.15 -7.85
CA LYS A 196 -20.05 -10.80 -8.22
C LYS A 196 -19.14 -12.02 -8.35
N ASN A 197 -18.22 -11.94 -9.31
CA ASN A 197 -17.11 -12.88 -9.45
C ASN A 197 -16.18 -12.76 -8.24
N ILE A 198 -15.66 -13.89 -7.76
CA ILE A 198 -14.66 -13.90 -6.69
C ILE A 198 -13.29 -13.71 -7.31
N ARG A 199 -12.61 -12.59 -7.03
CA ARG A 199 -11.27 -12.34 -7.55
C ARG A 199 -10.22 -13.00 -6.66
N VAL A 200 -9.41 -13.87 -7.26
CA VAL A 200 -8.45 -14.73 -6.56
C VAL A 200 -7.03 -14.44 -7.03
N GLY A 201 -6.18 -13.98 -6.11
CA GLY A 201 -4.77 -13.70 -6.38
C GLY A 201 -3.87 -14.84 -5.92
N ILE A 202 -3.00 -15.37 -6.78
CA ILE A 202 -2.03 -16.42 -6.41
C ILE A 202 -0.65 -15.79 -6.21
N ILE A 203 -0.21 -15.69 -4.95
CA ILE A 203 1.04 -15.05 -4.56
C ILE A 203 2.02 -16.05 -3.95
N GLY A 204 3.30 -15.66 -3.87
CA GLY A 204 4.38 -16.51 -3.35
C GLY A 204 5.65 -16.39 -4.18
N ARG A 205 6.77 -16.92 -3.68
CA ARG A 205 8.06 -16.85 -4.36
C ARG A 205 8.08 -17.58 -5.69
N VAL A 206 9.11 -17.34 -6.49
CA VAL A 206 9.37 -18.16 -7.69
C VAL A 206 9.51 -19.64 -7.31
N ASN A 207 9.11 -20.55 -8.20
CA ASN A 207 9.26 -22.00 -8.06
C ASN A 207 8.50 -22.71 -6.91
N VAL A 208 7.73 -22.01 -6.08
CA VAL A 208 6.82 -22.63 -5.06
C VAL A 208 5.66 -23.44 -5.68
N GLY A 209 5.47 -23.32 -7.00
CA GLY A 209 4.47 -24.08 -7.76
C GLY A 209 3.15 -23.37 -8.01
N LYS A 210 3.13 -22.03 -8.00
CA LYS A 210 1.95 -21.21 -8.37
C LYS A 210 1.32 -21.61 -9.71
N SER A 211 2.12 -21.77 -10.76
CA SER A 211 1.63 -22.15 -12.10
C SER A 211 1.06 -23.56 -12.12
N SER A 212 1.67 -24.49 -11.37
CA SER A 212 1.15 -25.85 -11.20
C SER A 212 -0.18 -25.83 -10.45
N LEU A 213 -0.30 -25.00 -9.41
CA LEU A 213 -1.53 -24.85 -8.64
C LEU A 213 -2.66 -24.27 -9.48
N LEU A 214 -2.40 -23.19 -10.22
CA LEU A 214 -3.37 -22.61 -11.15
C LEU A 214 -3.85 -23.68 -12.15
N ASN A 215 -2.93 -24.40 -12.80
CA ASN A 215 -3.31 -25.45 -13.74
C ASN A 215 -4.12 -26.58 -13.10
N ALA A 216 -3.85 -26.93 -11.85
CA ALA A 216 -4.61 -27.96 -11.14
C ALA A 216 -6.03 -27.48 -10.81
N LEU A 217 -6.21 -26.23 -10.36
CA LEU A 217 -7.51 -25.61 -10.12
C LEU A 217 -8.32 -25.49 -11.42
N VAL A 218 -7.65 -25.06 -12.50
CA VAL A 218 -8.26 -24.94 -13.84
C VAL A 218 -8.75 -26.28 -14.38
N LYS A 219 -8.04 -27.38 -14.12
CA LYS A 219 -8.48 -28.73 -14.55
C LYS A 219 -9.75 -29.20 -13.85
N GLU A 220 -10.02 -28.72 -12.64
CA GLU A 220 -11.24 -29.04 -11.87
C GLU A 220 -12.41 -28.11 -12.23
N SER A 221 -12.18 -27.08 -13.04
CA SER A 221 -13.18 -26.08 -13.42
C SER A 221 -13.44 -26.07 -14.93
N ARG A 222 -14.53 -25.41 -15.33
CA ARG A 222 -14.89 -25.22 -16.73
C ARG A 222 -14.55 -23.79 -17.13
N ALA A 223 -13.86 -23.63 -18.26
CA ALA A 223 -13.61 -22.30 -18.81
C ALA A 223 -14.94 -21.68 -19.25
N VAL A 224 -15.21 -20.45 -18.81
CA VAL A 224 -16.40 -19.71 -19.24
C VAL A 224 -16.07 -19.06 -20.59
N VAL A 225 -16.85 -19.35 -21.62
CA VAL A 225 -16.83 -18.57 -22.86
C VAL A 225 -17.73 -17.35 -22.64
N SER A 226 -17.14 -16.17 -22.75
CA SER A 226 -17.77 -14.87 -22.46
C SER A 226 -19.11 -14.65 -23.16
N ASP A 227 -20.14 -14.35 -22.36
CA ASP A 227 -21.29 -13.46 -22.66
C ASP A 227 -21.99 -12.98 -21.35
N VAL A 228 -21.25 -12.81 -20.25
CA VAL A 228 -21.82 -12.29 -18.99
C VAL A 228 -21.63 -10.78 -18.93
N ALA A 229 -22.74 -10.03 -19.00
CA ALA A 229 -22.75 -8.58 -18.90
C ALA A 229 -22.12 -8.11 -17.57
N GLY A 230 -21.05 -7.32 -17.64
CA GLY A 230 -20.39 -6.74 -16.47
C GLY A 230 -18.90 -7.09 -16.30
N THR A 231 -18.33 -7.95 -17.14
CA THR A 231 -16.88 -8.20 -17.10
C THR A 231 -16.13 -7.09 -17.85
N THR A 232 -15.41 -6.23 -17.12
CA THR A 232 -14.25 -5.55 -17.71
C THR A 232 -13.21 -6.62 -18.02
N ILE A 233 -13.11 -7.00 -19.29
CA ILE A 233 -12.16 -8.02 -19.74
C ILE A 233 -10.76 -7.40 -19.68
N ASP A 234 -10.04 -7.65 -18.59
CA ASP A 234 -8.59 -7.50 -18.61
C ASP A 234 -8.00 -8.72 -19.35
N PRO A 235 -7.26 -8.54 -20.46
CA PRO A 235 -6.70 -9.64 -21.24
C PRO A 235 -5.67 -10.50 -20.48
N VAL A 236 -5.30 -10.14 -19.25
CA VAL A 236 -4.33 -10.85 -18.40
C VAL A 236 -5.00 -11.78 -17.37
N ASN A 237 -6.29 -11.59 -17.08
CA ASN A 237 -7.04 -12.38 -16.10
C ASN A 237 -7.71 -13.59 -16.76
N GLU A 238 -7.93 -14.66 -16.00
CA GLU A 238 -8.65 -15.84 -16.48
C GLU A 238 -9.87 -16.13 -15.61
N ILE A 239 -11.00 -16.39 -16.25
CA ILE A 239 -12.29 -16.60 -15.60
C ILE A 239 -12.69 -18.07 -15.72
N TYR A 240 -13.04 -18.67 -14.58
CA TYR A 240 -13.43 -20.07 -14.49
C TYR A 240 -14.69 -20.23 -13.65
N GLU A 241 -15.53 -21.19 -14.03
CA GLU A 241 -16.69 -21.58 -13.24
C GLU A 241 -16.42 -22.91 -12.52
N HIS A 242 -16.72 -22.95 -11.23
CA HIS A 242 -16.69 -24.16 -10.41
C HIS A 242 -17.90 -24.17 -9.48
N ASP A 243 -18.65 -25.27 -9.47
CA ASP A 243 -19.88 -25.45 -8.69
C ASP A 243 -20.88 -24.27 -8.78
N GLY A 244 -21.04 -23.70 -9.98
CA GLY A 244 -21.96 -22.58 -10.23
C GLY A 244 -21.48 -21.22 -9.71
N ARG A 245 -20.25 -21.12 -9.23
CA ARG A 245 -19.59 -19.86 -8.84
C ARG A 245 -18.50 -19.49 -9.83
N VAL A 246 -18.42 -18.21 -10.15
CA VAL A 246 -17.43 -17.66 -11.08
C VAL A 246 -16.23 -17.11 -10.29
N PHE A 247 -15.05 -17.57 -10.67
CA PHE A 247 -13.77 -17.18 -10.09
C PHE A 247 -12.93 -16.48 -11.16
N GLU A 248 -12.40 -15.31 -10.83
CA GLU A 248 -11.48 -14.57 -11.67
C GLU A 248 -10.08 -14.65 -11.07
N PHE A 249 -9.16 -15.32 -11.74
CA PHE A 249 -7.77 -15.38 -11.30
C PHE A 249 -7.00 -14.18 -11.84
N VAL A 250 -6.48 -13.38 -10.92
CA VAL A 250 -5.80 -12.12 -11.23
C VAL A 250 -4.38 -12.38 -11.73
N ASP A 251 -4.02 -11.75 -12.85
CA ASP A 251 -2.68 -11.73 -13.46
C ASP A 251 -2.06 -13.13 -13.71
N THR A 252 -2.85 -13.99 -14.35
CA THR A 252 -2.43 -15.35 -14.72
C THR A 252 -1.31 -15.37 -15.77
N ALA A 253 -1.26 -14.38 -16.67
CA ALA A 253 -0.34 -14.39 -17.79
C ALA A 253 1.12 -14.41 -17.34
N GLY A 254 1.47 -13.67 -16.28
CA GLY A 254 2.84 -13.72 -15.77
C GLY A 254 3.09 -14.81 -14.73
N ILE A 255 2.07 -15.58 -14.31
CA ILE A 255 2.27 -16.90 -13.69
C ILE A 255 2.70 -17.90 -14.78
N ARG A 256 2.11 -17.84 -15.99
CA ARG A 256 2.43 -18.72 -17.11
C ARG A 256 3.78 -18.40 -17.78
N LYS A 257 4.16 -17.12 -17.91
CA LYS A 257 5.40 -16.68 -18.60
C LYS A 257 6.71 -16.94 -17.83
N ARG A 258 6.67 -17.30 -16.55
CA ARG A 258 7.86 -17.27 -15.64
C ARG A 258 8.63 -18.58 -15.47
N GLY A 259 8.58 -19.49 -16.44
CA GLY A 259 9.42 -20.70 -16.41
C GLY A 259 10.93 -20.47 -16.45
N LYS A 260 11.45 -19.24 -16.70
CA LYS A 260 12.88 -19.04 -17.07
C LYS A 260 13.53 -17.67 -16.77
N ILE A 261 12.99 -16.82 -15.89
CA ILE A 261 13.61 -15.49 -15.63
C ILE A 261 13.96 -15.35 -14.15
N GLU A 262 15.22 -15.66 -13.82
CA GLU A 262 15.86 -15.30 -12.56
C GLU A 262 16.33 -13.84 -12.60
N GLY A 263 16.31 -13.16 -11.45
CA GLY A 263 17.16 -11.98 -11.25
C GLY A 263 16.48 -10.64 -10.96
N ILE A 264 15.15 -10.54 -10.75
CA ILE A 264 14.59 -9.26 -10.28
C ILE A 264 13.48 -9.41 -9.24
N GLU A 265 13.89 -9.61 -7.99
CA GLU A 265 13.01 -9.71 -6.82
C GLU A 265 12.15 -8.46 -6.60
N ARG A 266 12.69 -7.25 -6.90
CA ARG A 266 11.91 -5.99 -6.81
C ARG A 266 10.70 -5.96 -7.74
N TYR A 267 10.82 -6.47 -8.97
CA TYR A 267 9.68 -6.57 -9.88
C TYR A 267 8.69 -7.67 -9.47
N ALA A 268 9.13 -8.67 -8.69
CA ALA A 268 8.21 -9.66 -8.14
C ALA A 268 7.35 -9.07 -7.03
N LEU A 269 7.92 -8.23 -6.14
CA LEU A 269 7.18 -7.60 -5.04
C LEU A 269 6.17 -6.54 -5.52
N ASN A 270 6.57 -5.62 -6.40
CA ASN A 270 5.63 -4.62 -6.95
C ASN A 270 4.47 -5.28 -7.71
N ARG A 271 4.74 -6.43 -8.33
CA ARG A 271 3.71 -7.20 -9.02
C ARG A 271 2.76 -7.88 -8.04
N THR A 272 3.28 -8.40 -6.93
CA THR A 272 2.45 -8.93 -5.84
C THR A 272 1.50 -7.86 -5.32
N GLU A 273 1.96 -6.61 -5.13
CA GLU A 273 1.10 -5.49 -4.71
C GLU A 273 -0.05 -5.26 -5.70
N LYS A 274 0.25 -5.16 -7.01
CA LYS A 274 -0.79 -5.03 -8.05
C LYS A 274 -1.81 -6.16 -8.07
N ILE A 275 -1.36 -7.41 -7.92
CA ILE A 275 -2.27 -8.56 -7.84
C ILE A 275 -3.21 -8.39 -6.66
N LEU A 276 -2.70 -7.95 -5.51
CA LEU A 276 -3.48 -7.80 -4.29
C LEU A 276 -4.47 -6.62 -4.36
N GLU A 277 -4.16 -5.54 -5.09
CA GLU A 277 -5.09 -4.42 -5.32
C GLU A 277 -6.40 -4.86 -5.98
N GLU A 278 -6.36 -5.89 -6.82
CA GLU A 278 -7.51 -6.40 -7.57
C GLU A 278 -8.07 -7.71 -7.01
N THR A 279 -7.56 -8.20 -5.88
CA THR A 279 -7.92 -9.51 -5.30
C THR A 279 -8.90 -9.35 -4.14
N ASP A 280 -9.86 -10.28 -4.01
CA ASP A 280 -10.71 -10.41 -2.81
C ASP A 280 -10.16 -11.49 -1.86
N VAL A 281 -9.68 -12.61 -2.42
CA VAL A 281 -9.07 -13.73 -1.67
C VAL A 281 -7.69 -14.09 -2.23
N ALA A 282 -6.65 -13.97 -1.40
CA ALA A 282 -5.28 -14.29 -1.78
C ALA A 282 -4.89 -15.73 -1.37
N LEU A 283 -4.33 -16.48 -2.32
CA LEU A 283 -3.67 -17.77 -2.08
C LEU A 283 -2.16 -17.52 -1.91
N LEU A 284 -1.68 -17.54 -0.67
CA LEU A 284 -0.26 -17.48 -0.35
C LEU A 284 0.36 -18.86 -0.48
N VAL A 285 1.03 -19.12 -1.59
CA VAL A 285 1.64 -20.42 -1.89
C VAL A 285 3.06 -20.49 -1.33
N LEU A 286 3.28 -21.46 -0.46
CA LEU A 286 4.57 -21.79 0.14
C LEU A 286 5.01 -23.18 -0.32
N ASP A 287 6.33 -23.37 -0.44
CA ASP A 287 6.90 -24.68 -0.73
C ASP A 287 7.14 -25.43 0.59
N SER A 288 6.45 -26.56 0.81
CA SER A 288 6.63 -27.36 2.03
C SER A 288 7.82 -28.32 1.99
N SER A 289 8.57 -28.35 0.87
CA SER A 289 9.79 -29.15 0.73
C SER A 289 11.07 -28.35 0.99
N GLU A 290 10.93 -27.05 1.23
CA GLU A 290 12.03 -26.14 1.54
C GLU A 290 11.70 -25.33 2.81
N PRO A 291 12.70 -24.91 3.60
CA PRO A 291 12.49 -24.01 4.72
C PRO A 291 11.90 -22.66 4.30
N LEU A 292 11.14 -22.04 5.21
CA LEU A 292 10.58 -20.70 5.01
C LEU A 292 11.70 -19.65 4.90
N THR A 293 11.62 -18.79 3.88
CA THR A 293 12.62 -17.76 3.61
C THR A 293 12.17 -16.36 4.04
N GLU A 294 13.07 -15.39 4.11
CA GLU A 294 12.70 -13.97 4.33
C GLU A 294 11.76 -13.44 3.25
N LEU A 295 11.88 -13.91 2.01
CA LEU A 295 11.05 -13.44 0.92
C LEU A 295 9.61 -13.96 1.05
N ASP A 296 9.38 -15.14 1.64
CA ASP A 296 8.04 -15.60 2.02
C ASP A 296 7.40 -14.67 3.04
N GLU A 297 8.17 -14.28 4.06
CA GLU A 297 7.72 -13.37 5.12
C GLU A 297 7.42 -11.96 4.58
N ARG A 298 8.25 -11.44 3.65
CA ARG A 298 7.98 -10.16 2.98
C ARG A 298 6.71 -10.22 2.15
N ILE A 299 6.49 -11.28 1.37
CA ILE A 299 5.28 -11.45 0.55
C ILE A 299 4.03 -11.56 1.45
N ALA A 300 4.10 -12.36 2.52
CA ALA A 300 3.04 -12.46 3.52
C ALA A 300 2.76 -11.10 4.19
N GLY A 301 3.83 -10.36 4.52
CA GLY A 301 3.75 -9.03 5.10
C GLY A 301 3.08 -8.01 4.16
N ILE A 302 3.30 -8.13 2.84
CA ILE A 302 2.58 -7.33 1.84
C ILE A 302 1.09 -7.71 1.85
N ALA A 303 0.76 -9.00 1.75
CA ALA A 303 -0.63 -9.47 1.73
C ALA A 303 -1.45 -8.96 2.93
N SER A 304 -0.85 -8.93 4.12
CA SER A 304 -1.56 -8.44 5.32
C SER A 304 -1.91 -6.96 5.31
N LYS A 305 -1.25 -6.13 4.48
CA LYS A 305 -1.57 -4.70 4.34
C LYS A 305 -2.83 -4.46 3.52
N PHE A 306 -3.21 -5.39 2.66
CA PHE A 306 -4.37 -5.23 1.78
C PHE A 306 -5.69 -5.60 2.46
N GLU A 307 -5.65 -6.14 3.68
CA GLU A 307 -6.85 -6.48 4.45
C GLU A 307 -7.83 -7.39 3.66
N LEU A 308 -7.30 -8.38 2.94
CA LEU A 308 -8.08 -9.34 2.12
C LEU A 308 -8.32 -10.66 2.86
N GLY A 309 -9.20 -11.50 2.32
CA GLY A 309 -9.23 -12.92 2.70
C GLY A 309 -7.90 -13.60 2.32
N VAL A 310 -7.33 -14.44 3.19
CA VAL A 310 -6.05 -15.11 2.90
C VAL A 310 -6.13 -16.60 3.21
N ILE A 311 -5.65 -17.43 2.28
CA ILE A 311 -5.41 -18.87 2.47
C ILE A 311 -3.92 -19.13 2.31
N ILE A 312 -3.32 -19.76 3.31
CA ILE A 312 -1.92 -20.21 3.22
C ILE A 312 -1.92 -21.63 2.64
N VAL A 313 -1.33 -21.78 1.46
CA VAL A 313 -1.29 -23.03 0.70
C VAL A 313 0.10 -23.64 0.77
N LEU A 314 0.25 -24.73 1.51
CA LEU A 314 1.48 -25.53 1.59
C LEU A 314 1.51 -26.50 0.41
N ASN A 315 2.21 -26.10 -0.65
CA ASN A 315 2.32 -26.87 -1.87
C ASN A 315 3.55 -27.78 -1.87
N LYS A 316 3.53 -28.81 -2.72
CA LYS A 316 4.53 -29.90 -2.76
C LYS A 316 4.55 -30.73 -1.48
N TRP A 317 3.39 -30.88 -0.83
CA TRP A 317 3.25 -31.65 0.41
C TRP A 317 3.67 -33.12 0.27
N ASP A 318 3.61 -33.67 -0.95
CA ASP A 318 4.12 -35.00 -1.29
C ASP A 318 5.63 -35.19 -1.04
N LYS A 319 6.39 -34.10 -0.92
CA LYS A 319 7.84 -34.07 -0.70
C LYS A 319 8.23 -33.52 0.66
N SER A 320 7.26 -33.17 1.51
CA SER A 320 7.57 -32.61 2.83
C SER A 320 8.14 -33.69 3.73
N SER A 321 9.20 -33.34 4.47
CA SER A 321 9.78 -34.16 5.53
C SER A 321 9.29 -33.76 6.93
N GLU A 322 8.51 -32.69 7.03
CA GLU A 322 8.04 -32.12 8.29
C GLU A 322 6.63 -32.57 8.65
N GLU A 323 6.30 -32.56 9.93
CA GLU A 323 4.93 -32.78 10.39
C GLU A 323 4.08 -31.53 10.14
N PHE A 324 2.83 -31.74 9.68
CA PHE A 324 1.91 -30.66 9.34
C PHE A 324 1.70 -29.67 10.51
N ASP A 325 1.57 -30.19 11.72
CA ASP A 325 1.31 -29.38 12.91
C ASP A 325 2.54 -28.55 13.33
N GLU A 326 3.74 -29.05 13.09
CA GLU A 326 4.99 -28.33 13.37
C GLU A 326 5.16 -27.15 12.41
N LEU A 327 5.03 -27.39 11.10
CA LEU A 327 5.12 -26.32 10.11
C LEU A 327 3.99 -25.30 10.28
N CYS A 328 2.78 -25.73 10.66
CA CYS A 328 1.68 -24.81 10.97
C CYS A 328 2.00 -23.91 12.17
N LYS A 329 2.69 -24.42 13.20
CA LYS A 329 3.13 -23.61 14.35
C LYS A 329 4.18 -22.60 13.91
N GLU A 330 5.18 -23.04 13.15
CA GLU A 330 6.22 -22.15 12.61
C GLU A 330 5.61 -21.01 11.79
N ILE A 331 4.68 -21.33 10.88
CA ILE A 331 4.00 -20.33 10.05
C ILE A 331 3.20 -19.35 10.91
N LYS A 332 2.46 -19.83 11.91
CA LYS A 332 1.68 -18.95 12.81
C LYS A 332 2.59 -18.03 13.63
N ASP A 333 3.79 -18.50 14.00
CA ASP A 333 4.77 -17.73 14.74
C ASP A 333 5.52 -16.71 13.88
N ARG A 334 5.85 -17.04 12.63
CA ARG A 334 6.48 -16.10 11.70
C ARG A 334 5.49 -15.11 11.12
N PHE A 335 4.31 -15.57 10.72
CA PHE A 335 3.27 -14.77 10.07
C PHE A 335 2.15 -14.40 11.06
N LYS A 336 2.50 -13.88 12.24
CA LYS A 336 1.53 -13.50 13.29
C LYS A 336 0.43 -12.57 12.78
N PHE A 337 0.77 -11.72 11.81
CA PHE A 337 -0.13 -10.78 11.14
C PHE A 337 -1.16 -11.46 10.21
N LEU A 338 -0.96 -12.73 9.84
CA LEU A 338 -1.93 -13.58 9.13
C LEU A 338 -2.50 -14.70 10.02
N SER A 339 -2.50 -14.52 11.35
CA SER A 339 -3.00 -15.56 12.28
C SER A 339 -4.47 -15.96 12.08
N TYR A 340 -5.25 -15.16 11.34
CA TYR A 340 -6.63 -15.46 10.96
C TYR A 340 -6.73 -16.40 9.74
N ALA A 341 -5.66 -16.53 8.94
CA ALA A 341 -5.65 -17.25 7.68
C ALA A 341 -5.61 -18.77 7.90
N PRO A 342 -6.52 -19.55 7.29
CA PRO A 342 -6.43 -21.00 7.31
C PRO A 342 -5.20 -21.49 6.52
N ILE A 343 -4.65 -22.62 6.98
CA ILE A 343 -3.51 -23.28 6.36
C ILE A 343 -3.99 -24.61 5.76
N ILE A 344 -3.70 -24.84 4.48
CA ILE A 344 -4.04 -26.09 3.78
C ILE A 344 -2.83 -26.68 3.08
N SER A 345 -2.63 -27.99 3.18
CA SER A 345 -1.61 -28.70 2.40
C SER A 345 -2.16 -29.34 1.14
N VAL A 346 -1.41 -29.21 0.05
CA VAL A 346 -1.76 -29.71 -1.28
C VAL A 346 -0.54 -30.24 -2.02
N SER A 347 -0.79 -31.06 -3.03
CA SER A 347 0.20 -31.36 -4.07
C SER A 347 -0.37 -30.97 -5.42
N ALA A 348 -0.01 -29.80 -5.94
CA ALA A 348 -0.54 -29.32 -7.20
C ALA A 348 -0.21 -30.25 -8.38
N LEU A 349 1.00 -30.82 -8.39
CA LEU A 349 1.41 -31.76 -9.44
C LEU A 349 0.68 -33.11 -9.33
N GLY A 350 0.48 -33.60 -8.11
CA GLY A 350 -0.24 -34.85 -7.86
C GLY A 350 -1.77 -34.71 -7.80
N GLY A 351 -2.31 -33.48 -7.90
CA GLY A 351 -3.73 -33.17 -7.73
C GLY A 351 -4.29 -33.39 -6.31
N LYS A 352 -3.45 -33.78 -5.34
CA LYS A 352 -3.94 -34.13 -3.99
C LYS A 352 -4.46 -32.89 -3.28
N ARG A 353 -5.71 -32.97 -2.81
CA ARG A 353 -6.42 -31.95 -2.01
C ARG A 353 -6.66 -30.60 -2.70
N VAL A 354 -6.40 -30.48 -4.00
CA VAL A 354 -6.62 -29.22 -4.75
C VAL A 354 -8.11 -28.82 -4.74
N HIS A 355 -9.02 -29.78 -4.96
CA HIS A 355 -10.48 -29.61 -4.80
C HIS A 355 -10.96 -28.97 -3.49
N LYS A 356 -10.16 -28.98 -2.42
CA LYS A 356 -10.56 -28.35 -1.15
C LYS A 356 -10.38 -26.84 -1.16
N ILE A 357 -9.66 -26.28 -2.13
CA ILE A 357 -9.37 -24.85 -2.21
C ILE A 357 -10.63 -24.07 -2.60
N TYR A 358 -11.42 -24.52 -3.58
CA TYR A 358 -12.62 -23.81 -4.02
C TYR A 358 -13.66 -23.61 -2.90
N PRO A 359 -14.07 -24.66 -2.14
CA PRO A 359 -14.97 -24.47 -1.01
C PRO A 359 -14.42 -23.49 0.04
N LEU A 360 -13.11 -23.52 0.28
CA LEU A 360 -12.46 -22.64 1.25
C LEU A 360 -12.44 -21.18 0.76
N ILE A 361 -12.21 -20.93 -0.54
CA ILE A 361 -12.32 -19.59 -1.13
C ILE A 361 -13.74 -19.06 -0.96
N VAL A 362 -14.76 -19.86 -1.26
CA VAL A 362 -16.17 -19.46 -1.13
C VAL A 362 -16.54 -19.15 0.33
N GLU A 363 -16.12 -20.00 1.27
CA GLU A 363 -16.35 -19.78 2.70
C GLU A 363 -15.71 -18.46 3.17
N ILE A 364 -14.45 -18.22 2.81
CA ILE A 364 -13.74 -16.99 3.19
C ILE A 364 -14.37 -15.78 2.53
N TYR A 365 -14.75 -15.85 1.25
CA TYR A 365 -15.39 -14.74 0.57
C TYR A 365 -16.74 -14.38 1.20
N LYS A 366 -17.53 -15.39 1.58
CA LYS A 366 -18.77 -15.19 2.33
C LYS A 366 -18.50 -14.50 3.67
N ASN A 367 -17.47 -14.92 4.40
CA ASN A 367 -17.08 -14.26 5.65
C ASN A 367 -16.61 -12.82 5.37
N TYR A 368 -15.87 -12.59 4.28
CA TYR A 368 -15.27 -11.29 3.92
C TYR A 368 -16.32 -10.23 3.57
N THR A 369 -17.42 -10.69 2.99
CA THR A 369 -18.56 -9.89 2.54
C THR A 369 -19.73 -9.85 3.52
N GLN A 370 -19.54 -10.39 4.73
CA GLN A 370 -20.60 -10.48 5.73
C GLN A 370 -20.97 -9.09 6.29
N LYS A 371 -22.26 -8.73 6.21
CA LYS A 371 -22.86 -7.60 6.92
C LYS A 371 -23.32 -8.06 8.31
N ILE A 372 -22.80 -7.42 9.34
CA ILE A 372 -23.11 -7.70 10.75
C ILE A 372 -24.11 -6.67 11.23
N GLN A 373 -25.24 -7.15 11.73
CA GLN A 373 -26.27 -6.29 12.30
C GLN A 373 -25.73 -5.51 13.50
N THR A 374 -25.93 -4.19 13.50
CA THR A 374 -25.43 -3.27 14.54
C THR A 374 -25.88 -3.70 15.95
N SER A 375 -27.11 -4.18 16.13
CA SER A 375 -27.60 -4.67 17.43
C SER A 375 -26.78 -5.85 17.95
N LYS A 376 -26.61 -6.91 17.14
CA LYS A 376 -25.82 -8.10 17.48
C LYS A 376 -24.35 -7.76 17.72
N LEU A 377 -23.78 -6.85 16.91
CA LEU A 377 -22.43 -6.36 17.11
C LEU A 377 -22.25 -5.71 18.48
N ASN A 378 -23.18 -4.83 18.87
CA ASN A 378 -23.14 -4.15 20.16
C ASN A 378 -23.39 -5.09 21.34
N GLU A 379 -24.22 -6.11 21.17
CA GLU A 379 -24.41 -7.17 22.16
C GLU A 379 -23.09 -7.88 22.46
N VAL A 380 -22.40 -8.39 21.42
CA VAL A 380 -21.11 -9.09 21.57
C VAL A 380 -20.04 -8.20 22.20
N ILE A 381 -19.93 -6.93 21.78
CA ILE A 381 -19.00 -5.96 22.38
C ILE A 381 -19.36 -5.68 23.84
N GLY A 382 -20.64 -5.55 24.15
CA GLY A 382 -21.15 -5.36 25.50
C GLY A 382 -20.81 -6.52 26.42
N GLU A 383 -20.99 -7.77 25.96
CA GLU A 383 -20.59 -8.97 26.70
C GLU A 383 -19.07 -9.04 26.89
N ALA A 384 -18.30 -8.79 25.83
CA ALA A 384 -16.85 -8.83 25.87
C ALA A 384 -16.27 -7.80 26.85
N THR A 385 -16.84 -6.59 26.90
CA THR A 385 -16.42 -5.52 27.81
C THR A 385 -16.88 -5.73 29.25
N LYS A 386 -17.99 -6.45 29.49
CA LYS A 386 -18.40 -6.90 30.83
C LYS A 386 -17.46 -7.98 31.38
N ALA A 387 -17.13 -8.98 30.55
CA ALA A 387 -16.23 -10.07 30.93
C ALA A 387 -14.80 -9.58 31.19
N HIS A 388 -14.30 -8.71 30.32
CA HIS A 388 -12.98 -8.11 30.44
C HIS A 388 -13.05 -6.59 30.28
N PRO A 389 -13.22 -5.84 31.38
CA PRO A 389 -13.33 -4.38 31.34
C PRO A 389 -12.11 -3.68 30.73
N LEU A 390 -12.36 -2.56 30.05
CA LEU A 390 -11.31 -1.69 29.53
C LEU A 390 -10.46 -1.12 30.69
N PRO A 391 -9.11 -1.12 30.57
CA PRO A 391 -8.26 -0.43 31.52
C PRO A 391 -8.60 1.06 31.61
N ARG A 392 -8.46 1.62 32.82
CA ARG A 392 -8.60 3.05 33.03
C ARG A 392 -7.40 3.80 32.44
N ASP A 393 -7.65 4.94 31.82
CA ASP A 393 -6.59 5.85 31.36
C ASP A 393 -6.45 6.99 32.37
N LYS A 394 -5.30 7.05 33.05
CA LYS A 394 -5.00 8.09 34.07
C LYS A 394 -6.14 8.26 35.09
N GLY A 395 -6.69 7.14 35.58
CA GLY A 395 -7.80 7.11 36.54
C GLY A 395 -9.20 7.38 35.95
N ARG A 396 -9.31 7.77 34.67
CA ARG A 396 -10.59 7.99 33.98
C ARG A 396 -11.09 6.71 33.33
N VAL A 397 -12.41 6.52 33.36
CA VAL A 397 -13.08 5.38 32.75
C VAL A 397 -12.98 5.49 31.22
N VAL A 398 -12.57 4.40 30.57
CA VAL A 398 -12.61 4.25 29.11
C VAL A 398 -13.88 3.47 28.79
N LYS A 399 -14.71 4.00 27.89
CA LYS A 399 -16.00 3.40 27.53
C LYS A 399 -16.14 3.35 26.00
N ILE A 400 -16.54 2.18 25.50
CA ILE A 400 -17.12 2.02 24.17
C ILE A 400 -18.62 2.30 24.33
N TYR A 401 -19.13 3.28 23.59
CA TYR A 401 -20.54 3.64 23.57
C TYR A 401 -21.33 2.69 22.71
N TYR A 402 -20.88 2.51 21.47
CA TYR A 402 -21.42 1.56 20.52
C TYR A 402 -20.37 1.24 19.45
N ALA A 403 -20.64 0.23 18.65
CA ALA A 403 -19.87 -0.18 17.49
C ALA A 403 -20.77 -0.25 16.25
N VAL A 404 -20.21 0.07 15.09
CA VAL A 404 -20.90 0.00 13.80
C VAL A 404 -19.96 -0.57 12.74
N GLN A 405 -20.46 -1.48 11.91
CA GLN A 405 -19.75 -1.89 10.70
C GLN A 405 -20.08 -0.87 9.61
N PHE A 406 -19.05 -0.22 9.07
CA PHE A 406 -19.23 0.83 8.05
C PHE A 406 -18.65 0.42 6.69
N LYS A 407 -17.88 -0.67 6.63
CA LYS A 407 -17.38 -1.24 5.38
C LYS A 407 -17.46 -2.77 5.39
N THR A 408 -17.68 -3.31 4.22
CA THR A 408 -17.73 -4.75 3.93
C THR A 408 -16.67 -5.03 2.87
N ALA A 409 -15.93 -6.14 2.99
CA ALA A 409 -14.80 -6.47 2.12
C ALA A 409 -13.74 -5.33 2.02
N PRO A 410 -12.99 -5.04 3.12
CA PRO A 410 -12.92 -5.77 4.39
C PRO A 410 -13.98 -5.38 5.42
N ILE A 411 -14.13 -6.24 6.43
CA ILE A 411 -14.94 -5.95 7.62
C ILE A 411 -14.25 -4.84 8.44
N MET A 412 -14.75 -3.62 8.29
CA MET A 412 -14.30 -2.48 9.09
C MET A 412 -15.37 -2.07 10.08
N ILE A 413 -15.00 -2.04 11.35
CA ILE A 413 -15.87 -1.72 12.47
C ILE A 413 -15.33 -0.50 13.21
N ALA A 414 -16.12 0.56 13.25
CA ALA A 414 -15.86 1.72 14.07
C ALA A 414 -16.30 1.44 15.52
N LEU A 415 -15.40 1.68 16.47
CA LEU A 415 -15.69 1.64 17.90
C LEU A 415 -15.83 3.07 18.39
N ILE A 416 -17.05 3.51 18.71
CA ILE A 416 -17.30 4.86 19.17
C ILE A 416 -17.02 4.92 20.66
N MET A 417 -16.02 5.71 21.05
CA MET A 417 -15.43 5.70 22.38
C MET A 417 -15.28 7.12 22.92
N ASN A 418 -15.18 7.23 24.24
CA ASN A 418 -14.84 8.51 24.88
C ASN A 418 -13.33 8.84 24.78
N ARG A 419 -12.47 7.83 24.65
CA ARG A 419 -11.00 7.98 24.61
C ARG A 419 -10.37 6.99 23.61
N PRO A 420 -10.42 7.28 22.30
CA PRO A 420 -9.99 6.35 21.24
C PRO A 420 -8.51 5.96 21.33
N LYS A 421 -7.65 6.95 21.63
CA LYS A 421 -6.19 6.78 21.75
C LYS A 421 -5.78 5.83 22.89
N CYS A 422 -6.70 5.49 23.80
CA CYS A 422 -6.44 4.61 24.94
C CYS A 422 -6.69 3.13 24.62
N LEU A 423 -7.25 2.80 23.45
CA LEU A 423 -7.52 1.42 23.08
C LEU A 423 -6.24 0.71 22.63
N HIS A 424 -5.57 0.08 23.59
CA HIS A 424 -4.31 -0.65 23.37
C HIS A 424 -4.49 -1.85 22.43
N PHE A 425 -3.43 -2.19 21.67
CA PHE A 425 -3.48 -3.26 20.65
C PHE A 425 -3.89 -4.62 21.21
N SER A 426 -3.52 -4.93 22.45
CA SER A 426 -3.88 -6.20 23.10
C SER A 426 -5.39 -6.32 23.30
N TYR A 427 -6.05 -5.22 23.66
CA TYR A 427 -7.50 -5.17 23.83
C TYR A 427 -8.21 -5.20 22.47
N LYS A 428 -7.66 -4.51 21.45
CA LYS A 428 -8.13 -4.65 20.07
C LYS A 428 -8.14 -6.12 19.64
N ARG A 429 -7.02 -6.83 19.84
CA ARG A 429 -6.88 -8.26 19.52
C ARG A 429 -7.90 -9.12 20.27
N TYR A 430 -8.14 -8.84 21.55
CA TYR A 430 -9.16 -9.52 22.35
C TYR A 430 -10.56 -9.35 21.72
N LEU A 431 -10.96 -8.11 21.40
CA LEU A 431 -12.24 -7.84 20.75
C LEU A 431 -12.34 -8.51 19.38
N THR A 432 -11.30 -8.39 18.54
CA THR A 432 -11.21 -9.06 17.23
C THR A 432 -11.44 -10.57 17.35
N ASN A 433 -10.83 -11.22 18.35
CA ASN A 433 -11.00 -12.65 18.56
C ASN A 433 -12.43 -13.00 19.00
N LYS A 434 -13.02 -12.21 19.89
CA LYS A 434 -14.42 -12.39 20.31
C LYS A 434 -15.39 -12.24 19.15
N LEU A 435 -15.22 -11.19 18.34
CA LEU A 435 -16.02 -10.97 17.14
C LEU A 435 -15.86 -12.13 16.14
N ARG A 436 -14.63 -12.61 15.95
CA ARG A 436 -14.36 -13.74 15.05
C ARG A 436 -15.06 -15.02 15.48
N GLU A 437 -15.03 -15.33 16.78
CA GLU A 437 -15.74 -16.47 17.36
C GLU A 437 -17.26 -16.33 17.19
N SER A 438 -17.82 -15.18 17.55
CA SER A 438 -19.27 -14.95 17.53
C SER A 438 -19.89 -14.90 16.14
N PHE A 439 -19.14 -14.43 15.13
CA PHE A 439 -19.63 -14.24 13.76
C PHE A 439 -19.02 -15.22 12.74
N SER A 440 -18.24 -16.21 13.20
CA SER A 440 -17.59 -17.23 12.34
C SER A 440 -16.69 -16.63 11.25
N LEU A 441 -15.97 -15.55 11.56
CA LEU A 441 -15.16 -14.78 10.59
C LEU A 441 -13.76 -15.37 10.38
N ALA A 442 -13.68 -16.68 10.17
CA ALA A 442 -12.42 -17.36 9.88
C ALA A 442 -11.87 -16.93 8.50
N GLY A 443 -10.55 -16.83 8.37
CA GLY A 443 -9.88 -16.51 7.11
C GLY A 443 -9.93 -15.04 6.68
N VAL A 444 -10.57 -14.16 7.46
CA VAL A 444 -10.69 -12.74 7.13
C VAL A 444 -10.14 -11.81 8.22
N PRO A 445 -9.58 -10.66 7.84
CA PRO A 445 -9.20 -9.61 8.76
C PRO A 445 -10.45 -8.88 9.29
N ILE A 446 -10.37 -8.45 10.55
CA ILE A 446 -11.38 -7.58 11.18
C ILE A 446 -10.65 -6.33 11.63
N VAL A 447 -11.01 -5.19 11.05
CA VAL A 447 -10.34 -3.91 11.28
C VAL A 447 -11.14 -3.11 12.30
N LEU A 448 -10.57 -2.92 13.50
CA LEU A 448 -11.20 -2.15 14.57
C LEU A 448 -10.63 -0.73 14.64
N ILE A 449 -11.48 0.25 14.34
CA ILE A 449 -11.10 1.67 14.27
C ILE A 449 -11.75 2.42 15.44
N PRO A 450 -10.98 2.79 16.47
CA PRO A 450 -11.51 3.57 17.57
C PRO A 450 -11.71 5.03 17.13
N LYS A 451 -12.90 5.57 17.32
CA LYS A 451 -13.30 6.95 16.97
C LYS A 451 -13.92 7.65 18.17
N LYS A 452 -13.77 8.98 18.26
CA LYS A 452 -14.41 9.76 19.32
C LYS A 452 -15.84 10.07 18.90
N ARG A 453 -16.74 10.22 19.87
CA ARG A 453 -18.12 10.66 19.60
C ARG A 453 -18.10 12.13 19.16
N GLY A 454 -18.54 12.41 17.93
CA GLY A 454 -18.74 13.78 17.41
C GLY A 454 -17.49 14.49 16.90
N GLU A 455 -16.41 13.78 16.55
CA GLU A 455 -15.34 14.37 15.72
C GLU A 455 -15.80 14.29 14.26
N SER A 456 -16.24 15.42 13.68
CA SER A 456 -15.97 15.70 12.27
C SER A 456 -14.52 16.15 12.15
N ASP A 457 -13.89 15.90 11.01
CA ASP A 457 -12.45 16.08 10.82
C ASP A 457 -11.91 17.52 11.01
N GLU A 458 -12.77 18.51 11.22
CA GLU A 458 -12.42 19.91 11.53
C GLU A 458 -11.69 20.11 12.88
N ASP A 459 -11.85 19.18 13.84
CA ASP A 459 -11.24 19.32 15.19
C ASP A 459 -9.79 18.80 15.28
N LYS A 460 -9.20 18.30 14.18
CA LYS A 460 -7.83 17.76 14.17
C LYS A 460 -6.72 18.84 14.08
N GLU A 461 -7.07 20.11 13.85
CA GLU A 461 -6.10 21.21 13.71
C GLU A 461 -5.88 22.08 14.97
N GLN A 462 -6.32 21.67 16.17
CA GLN A 462 -6.04 22.42 17.42
C GLN A 462 -5.12 21.71 18.42
#